data_AF-A0A538N0H0-F1
#
_entry.id   AF-A0A538N0H0-F1
#
_cell.length_a   1.000
_cell.length_b   1.000
_cell.length_c   1.000
_cell.angle_alpha   90.00
_cell.angle_beta   90.00
_cell.angle_gamma   90.00
#
_symmetry.space_group_name_H-M   'P 1'
#
loop_
_entity.id
_entity.type
_entity.pdbx_description
1 polymer ?
#
loop_
_entity_poly.entity_id
_entity_poly.type
_entity_poly.pdbx_seq_one_letter_code
_entity_poly.pdbx_strand_id
1 'polypeptide(L)'
;MRSSTTAEGPIPAQGEQAAYWLRRCQGFRVESDGRRIGIVEDVLYGAEHDRPSALLVRTGMLKRRLEAISLEDVEEIFPRAQRLSLRAVSRRD
;
A
#
# COMPACT_ATOMS: atom_id res chain seq x y z
N MET A 1 31.71 -9.21 -15.57
CA MET A 1 31.47 -8.92 -14.14
C MET A 1 30.91 -7.52 -13.96
N ARG A 2 29.59 -7.39 -13.82
CA ARG A 2 28.96 -6.39 -12.93
C ARG A 2 27.73 -7.09 -12.34
N SER A 3 27.98 -7.74 -11.22
CA SER A 3 26.96 -8.27 -10.34
C SER A 3 26.29 -7.07 -9.67
N SER A 4 25.17 -6.62 -10.23
CA SER A 4 24.24 -5.77 -9.49
C SER A 4 23.15 -6.71 -8.99
N THR A 5 23.36 -7.31 -7.83
CA THR A 5 22.26 -7.84 -7.03
C THR A 5 21.43 -6.64 -6.62
N THR A 6 20.54 -6.18 -7.49
CA THR A 6 19.54 -5.19 -7.13
C THR A 6 18.61 -5.90 -6.17
N ALA A 7 18.86 -5.76 -4.88
CA ALA A 7 17.76 -5.78 -3.92
C ALA A 7 16.82 -4.68 -4.43
N GLU A 8 15.77 -5.06 -5.18
CA GLU A 8 14.72 -4.13 -5.57
C GLU A 8 14.27 -3.45 -4.28
N GLY A 9 14.63 -2.18 -4.16
CA GLY A 9 14.31 -1.35 -3.00
C GLY A 9 12.81 -1.09 -2.92
N PRO A 10 12.38 -0.23 -1.98
CA PRO A 10 11.02 0.28 -2.02
C PRO A 10 10.69 0.82 -3.42
N ILE A 11 9.51 0.48 -3.90
CA ILE A 11 8.96 1.06 -5.12
C ILE A 11 8.14 2.26 -4.65
N PRO A 12 8.45 3.49 -5.09
CA PRO A 12 7.61 4.64 -4.76
C PRO A 12 6.19 4.40 -5.30
N ALA A 13 5.16 4.85 -4.60
CA ALA A 13 3.76 4.61 -4.98
C ALA A 13 3.29 5.39 -6.23
N GLN A 14 4.20 5.71 -7.14
CA GLN A 14 4.00 6.52 -8.34
C GLN A 14 4.55 5.76 -9.57
N GLY A 15 3.87 5.91 -10.70
CA GLY A 15 4.27 5.30 -11.97
C GLY A 15 3.70 3.90 -12.22
N GLU A 16 4.03 3.34 -13.39
CA GLU A 16 3.41 2.10 -13.89
C GLU A 16 3.77 0.86 -13.06
N GLN A 17 5.00 0.80 -12.54
CA GLN A 17 5.43 -0.30 -11.68
C GLN A 17 4.64 -0.31 -10.36
N ALA A 18 4.36 0.86 -9.79
CA ALA A 18 3.51 0.98 -8.62
C ALA A 18 2.08 0.54 -8.93
N ALA A 19 1.50 0.99 -10.06
CA ALA A 19 0.15 0.59 -10.48
C ALA A 19 0.02 -0.93 -10.64
N TYR A 20 1.05 -1.61 -11.16
CA TYR A 20 1.09 -3.07 -11.21
C TYR A 20 1.00 -3.71 -9.82
N TRP A 21 1.77 -3.21 -8.85
CA TRP A 21 1.79 -3.76 -7.50
C TRP A 21 0.55 -3.42 -6.69
N LEU A 22 0.01 -2.20 -6.80
CA LEU A 22 -1.18 -1.75 -6.07
C LEU A 22 -2.40 -2.63 -6.33
N ARG A 23 -2.56 -3.13 -7.57
CA ARG A 23 -3.58 -4.12 -7.95
C ARG A 23 -3.41 -5.49 -7.27
N ARG A 24 -2.25 -5.75 -6.65
CA ARG A 24 -1.83 -7.03 -6.06
C ARG A 24 -1.49 -6.91 -4.57
N CYS A 25 -1.86 -5.79 -3.94
CA CYS A 25 -1.53 -5.52 -2.55
C CYS A 25 -2.46 -6.20 -1.54
N GLN A 26 -3.46 -6.96 -1.97
CA GLN A 26 -4.31 -7.71 -1.05
C GLN A 26 -3.45 -8.60 -0.13
N GLY A 27 -3.71 -8.55 1.17
CA GLY A 27 -2.94 -9.23 2.20
C GLY A 27 -1.67 -8.51 2.64
N PHE A 28 -1.29 -7.40 2.00
CA PHE A 28 -0.10 -6.64 2.39
C PHE A 28 -0.33 -5.96 3.75
N ARG A 29 0.73 -5.90 4.56
CA ARG A 29 0.73 -5.14 5.81
C ARG A 29 0.82 -3.65 5.49
N VAL A 30 -0.03 -2.86 6.15
CA VAL A 30 0.00 -1.40 6.02
C VAL A 30 0.64 -0.82 7.28
N GLU A 31 1.65 0.02 7.09
CA GLU A 31 2.39 0.68 8.16
C GLU A 31 2.39 2.20 7.97
N SER A 32 2.47 2.93 9.07
CA SER A 32 2.70 4.37 9.09
C SER A 32 3.69 4.67 10.21
N ASP A 33 4.73 5.45 9.92
CA ASP A 33 5.80 5.78 10.89
C ASP A 33 6.36 4.53 11.62
N GLY A 34 6.62 3.47 10.86
CA GLY A 34 7.12 2.18 11.38
C GLY A 34 6.13 1.38 12.23
N ARG A 35 4.89 1.85 12.41
CA ARG A 35 3.85 1.16 13.18
C ARG A 35 2.84 0.49 12.26
N ARG A 36 2.48 -0.75 12.58
CA ARG A 36 1.45 -1.50 11.86
C ARG A 36 0.06 -0.90 12.11
N ILE A 37 -0.61 -0.54 11.02
CA ILE A 37 -1.99 -0.03 11.00
C ILE A 37 -2.98 -1.16 10.74
N GLY A 38 -2.67 -2.03 9.77
CA GLY A 38 -3.63 -3.05 9.34
C GLY A 38 -3.10 -3.99 8.26
N ILE A 39 -4.04 -4.56 7.52
CA ILE A 39 -3.83 -5.40 6.35
C ILE A 39 -4.75 -4.91 5.24
N VAL A 40 -4.27 -4.86 4.00
CA VAL A 40 -5.13 -4.61 2.83
C VAL A 40 -6.09 -5.80 2.66
N GLU A 41 -7.37 -5.54 2.84
CA GLU A 41 -8.45 -6.49 2.63
C GLU A 41 -8.79 -6.62 1.14
N ASP A 42 -8.85 -5.49 0.44
CA ASP A 42 -9.27 -5.42 -0.96
C ASP A 42 -8.72 -4.16 -1.65
N VAL A 43 -8.77 -4.14 -2.99
CA VAL A 43 -8.37 -3.01 -3.84
C VAL A 43 -9.61 -2.44 -4.51
N LEU A 44 -9.89 -1.17 -4.29
CA LEU A 44 -11.03 -0.48 -4.88
C LEU A 44 -10.61 0.15 -6.20
N TYR A 45 -11.48 0.04 -7.20
CA TYR A 45 -11.32 0.64 -8.52
C TYR A 45 -12.34 1.77 -8.67
N GLY A 46 -11.90 2.89 -9.24
CA GLY A 46 -12.76 4.03 -9.52
C GLY A 46 -13.58 3.83 -10.81
N ALA A 47 -14.09 4.93 -11.36
CA ALA A 47 -14.78 4.93 -12.66
C ALA A 47 -13.88 4.42 -13.80
N GLU A 48 -12.56 4.60 -13.67
CA GLU A 48 -11.57 3.96 -14.55
C GLU A 48 -11.27 2.55 -14.03
N HIS A 49 -11.95 1.54 -14.59
CA HIS A 49 -11.90 0.15 -14.11
C HIS A 49 -10.51 -0.49 -14.07
N ASP A 50 -9.53 0.08 -14.77
CA ASP A 50 -8.16 -0.44 -14.79
C ASP A 50 -7.25 0.28 -13.78
N ARG A 51 -7.65 1.41 -13.20
CA ARG A 51 -6.83 2.12 -12.21
C ARG A 51 -7.41 1.97 -10.81
N PRO A 52 -6.65 1.39 -9.85
CA PRO A 52 -7.08 1.40 -8.47
C PRO A 52 -7.22 2.84 -8.00
N SER A 53 -8.21 3.10 -7.15
CA SER A 53 -8.49 4.42 -6.57
C SER A 53 -8.23 4.46 -5.07
N ALA A 54 -8.38 3.34 -4.38
CA ALA A 54 -8.14 3.22 -2.94
C ALA A 54 -7.82 1.78 -2.54
N LEU A 55 -7.23 1.62 -1.36
CA LEU A 55 -7.03 0.33 -0.71
C LEU A 55 -8.00 0.22 0.47
N LEU A 56 -8.78 -0.86 0.52
CA LEU A 56 -9.60 -1.13 1.70
C LEU A 56 -8.71 -1.85 2.73
N VAL A 57 -8.48 -1.20 3.87
CA VAL A 57 -7.58 -1.69 4.91
C VAL A 57 -8.38 -2.10 6.13
N ARG A 58 -8.19 -3.34 6.57
CA ARG A 58 -8.76 -3.84 7.82
C ARG A 58 -7.86 -3.42 8.99
N THR A 59 -8.39 -2.59 9.87
CA THR A 59 -7.68 -1.94 10.98
C THR A 59 -8.25 -2.31 12.35
N GLY A 60 -7.52 -1.93 13.42
CA GLY A 60 -7.93 -2.08 14.82
C GLY A 60 -7.60 -3.45 15.44
N MET A 61 -7.58 -3.50 16.79
CA MET A 61 -7.13 -4.67 17.57
C MET A 61 -7.96 -5.95 17.33
N LEU A 62 -9.24 -5.80 17.00
CA LEU A 62 -10.13 -6.92 16.67
C LEU A 62 -10.38 -7.08 15.16
N LYS A 63 -9.66 -6.34 14.31
CA LYS A 63 -9.85 -6.34 12.84
C LYS A 63 -11.29 -6.07 12.39
N ARG A 64 -12.03 -5.26 13.15
CA ARG A 64 -13.47 -4.97 12.93
C ARG A 64 -13.71 -3.69 12.13
N ARG A 65 -12.69 -2.87 11.90
CA ARG A 65 -12.81 -1.63 11.14
C ARG A 65 -12.25 -1.83 9.74
N LEU A 66 -12.93 -1.27 8.75
CA LEU A 66 -12.48 -1.18 7.37
C LEU A 66 -12.36 0.31 7.04
N GLU A 67 -11.19 0.71 6.57
CA GLU A 67 -10.88 2.08 6.20
C GLU A 67 -10.42 2.10 4.75
N ALA A 68 -11.00 2.96 3.93
CA ALA A 68 -10.52 3.20 2.57
C ALA A 68 -9.36 4.19 2.63
N ILE A 69 -8.18 3.76 2.21
CA ILE A 69 -6.96 4.57 2.15
C ILE A 69 -6.74 4.99 0.70
N SER A 70 -6.59 6.30 0.47
CA SER A 70 -6.31 6.83 -0.87
C SER A 70 -4.92 6.40 -1.32
N LEU A 71 -4.73 6.21 -2.62
CA LEU A 71 -3.40 5.92 -3.16
C LEU A 71 -2.42 7.08 -2.98
N GLU A 72 -2.90 8.31 -2.81
CA GLU A 72 -2.08 9.48 -2.52
C GLU A 72 -1.43 9.42 -1.12
N ASP A 73 -2.05 8.68 -0.19
CA ASP A 73 -1.53 8.44 1.14
C ASP A 73 -0.47 7.34 1.15
N VAL A 74 -0.38 6.52 0.10
CA VAL A 74 0.65 5.49 -0.01
C VAL A 74 1.98 6.14 -0.40
N GLU A 75 3.03 5.83 0.34
CA GLU A 75 4.37 6.38 0.11
C GLU A 75 5.21 5.38 -0.69
N GLU A 76 5.37 4.17 -0.16
CA GLU A 76 6.21 3.12 -0.76
C GLU A 76 5.57 1.74 -0.69
N ILE A 77 5.91 0.93 -1.67
CA ILE A 77 5.53 -0.47 -1.79
C ILE A 77 6.77 -1.33 -1.61
N PHE A 78 6.68 -2.34 -0.75
CA PHE A 78 7.72 -3.32 -0.49
C PHE A 78 7.22 -4.71 -0.89
N PRO A 79 7.32 -5.09 -2.18
CA PRO A 79 6.70 -6.32 -2.68
C PRO A 79 7.20 -7.58 -1.97
N ARG A 80 8.52 -7.69 -1.77
CA ARG A 80 9.15 -8.84 -1.10
C ARG A 80 8.72 -9.00 0.36
N ALA A 81 8.45 -7.88 1.03
CA ALA A 81 8.00 -7.87 2.42
C ALA A 81 6.46 -7.98 2.55
N GLN A 82 5.73 -7.94 1.42
CA GLN A 82 4.28 -7.80 1.35
C GLN A 82 3.79 -6.67 2.26
N ARG A 83 4.32 -5.47 2.02
CA ARG A 83 4.16 -4.32 2.90
C ARG A 83 4.01 -3.01 2.13
N LEU A 84 3.25 -2.09 2.71
CA LEU A 84 3.04 -0.72 2.25
C LEU A 84 3.35 0.24 3.38
N SER A 85 4.01 1.36 3.08
CA SER A 85 4.07 2.51 3.98
C SER A 85 3.08 3.57 3.54
N LEU A 86 2.42 4.18 4.52
CA LEU A 86 1.65 5.38 4.34
C LEU A 86 2.51 6.58 4.71
N ARG A 87 2.26 7.69 4.02
CA ARG A 87 2.72 9.01 4.45
C ARG A 87 2.18 9.26 5.85
N ALA A 88 2.98 9.87 6.70
CA ALA A 88 2.52 10.35 8.00
C ALA A 88 1.55 11.51 7.80
N VAL A 89 0.30 11.22 7.44
CA VAL A 89 -0.78 12.20 7.51
C VAL A 89 -1.21 12.29 8.97
N SER A 90 -1.05 13.47 9.57
CA SER A 90 -1.78 13.82 10.79
C SER A 90 -3.23 13.45 10.55
N ARG A 91 -3.80 12.59 11.42
CA ARG A 91 -5.23 12.28 11.46
C ARG A 91 -6.00 13.55 11.13
N ARG A 92 -6.63 13.62 9.95
CA ARG A 92 -7.70 14.60 9.77
C ARG A 92 -8.86 14.06 10.59
N ASP A 93 -9.01 14.71 11.75
CA ASP A 93 -10.18 14.68 12.65
C ASP A 93 -11.51 14.70 11.88
#